data_AF-A0A812V634-F1
#
_entry.id   AF-A0A812V634-F1
#
_cell.length_a   1.000
_cell.length_b   1.000
_cell.length_c   1.000
_cell.angle_alpha   90.00
_cell.angle_beta   90.00
_cell.angle_gamma   90.00
#
_symmetry.space_group_name_H-M   'P 1'
#
loop_
_entity.id
_entity.type
_entity.pdbx_description
1 polymer ?
#
loop_
_entity_poly.entity_id
_entity_poly.type
_entity_poly.pdbx_seq_one_letter_code
_entity_poly.pdbx_strand_id
1 'polypeptide(L)'
;MRRPAAAPLHTGVLVDSSTCRVHATAVLLTYQSWPSALGAATWVAFCNFVAEHVETWGVKHWTATMESNAAGTHHVHLMLQFRAPVDRPARRFIFDGKRPNVSSHDYLGEGLGKKKMQQSIDRGMFYVWANKCGTVHLDDGRLCVAGNYAPCWTAAERTYQVLGKWPETLWKQRKLETGQYEEYLFLARDGVLARKRNLEAVKEDEAAVAEAEVMDEQEWLAGFQEDRLRYPVLVVLGASHSGKTQSFHDGIILDDVRDLDFLASSRTSCKANAMFRSSSRRRQEARVLTRSTCLQCRSW
;
A
#
# COMPACT_ATOMS: atom_id res chain seq x y z
N MET A 1 60.37 -12.15 -22.55
CA MET A 1 59.24 -11.29 -22.95
C MET A 1 58.93 -10.33 -21.80
N ARG A 2 59.27 -9.04 -21.94
CA ARG A 2 59.04 -8.00 -20.91
C ARG A 2 57.71 -7.30 -21.21
N ARG A 3 56.82 -7.21 -20.21
CA ARG A 3 55.57 -6.44 -20.25
C ARG A 3 55.88 -4.95 -20.42
N PRO A 4 55.19 -4.20 -21.29
CA PRO A 4 55.37 -2.75 -21.39
C PRO A 4 54.74 -2.07 -20.16
N ALA A 5 55.45 -1.09 -19.61
CA ALA A 5 54.99 -0.27 -18.50
C ALA A 5 53.83 0.64 -18.94
N ALA A 6 52.82 0.76 -18.09
CA ALA A 6 51.67 1.63 -18.30
C ALA A 6 52.12 3.10 -18.40
N ALA A 7 51.68 3.78 -19.44
CA ALA A 7 51.92 5.20 -19.65
C ALA A 7 51.24 6.04 -18.54
N PRO A 8 51.89 7.11 -18.04
CA PRO A 8 51.28 7.99 -17.05
C PRO A 8 50.13 8.77 -17.69
N LEU A 9 48.96 8.70 -17.05
CA LEU A 9 47.79 9.51 -17.38
C LEU A 9 48.15 11.00 -17.31
N HIS A 10 47.81 11.73 -18.37
CA HIS A 10 48.01 13.17 -18.51
C HIS A 10 47.49 13.96 -17.30
N THR A 11 48.41 14.46 -16.47
CA THR A 11 48.17 15.57 -15.55
C THR A 11 48.17 16.88 -16.33
N GLY A 12 47.05 17.18 -16.97
CA GLY A 12 46.78 18.51 -17.51
C GLY A 12 46.58 19.49 -16.36
N VAL A 13 47.48 20.48 -16.24
CA VAL A 13 47.33 21.62 -15.34
C VAL A 13 46.14 22.45 -15.83
N LEU A 14 44.98 22.27 -15.20
CA LEU A 14 43.79 23.06 -15.43
C LEU A 14 44.04 24.49 -14.94
N VAL A 15 44.22 25.41 -15.88
CA VAL A 15 44.24 26.85 -15.63
C VAL A 15 42.94 27.27 -14.95
N ASP A 16 43.06 27.98 -13.83
CA ASP A 16 41.98 28.35 -12.90
C ASP A 16 41.01 29.38 -13.52
N SER A 17 40.17 28.92 -14.44
CA SER A 17 39.09 29.73 -15.01
C SER A 17 38.01 29.92 -13.93
N SER A 18 37.87 31.17 -13.45
CA SER A 18 36.75 31.72 -12.68
C SER A 18 35.87 30.71 -11.95
N THR A 19 36.12 30.50 -10.66
CA THR A 19 35.32 29.61 -9.82
C THR A 19 33.85 30.02 -9.82
N CYS A 20 33.01 29.30 -10.57
CA CYS A 20 31.55 29.45 -10.49
C CYS A 20 31.10 29.11 -9.06
N ARG A 21 30.24 29.95 -8.49
CA ARG A 21 29.66 29.77 -7.15
C ARG A 21 28.16 29.64 -7.25
N VAL A 22 27.60 28.75 -6.44
CA VAL A 22 26.17 28.58 -6.24
C VAL A 22 25.76 29.51 -5.10
N HIS A 23 25.10 30.61 -5.44
CA HIS A 23 24.49 31.54 -4.49
C HIS A 23 22.95 31.46 -4.61
N ALA A 24 22.33 30.48 -3.92
CA ALA A 24 20.92 30.18 -4.11
C ALA A 24 20.27 29.42 -2.94
N THR A 25 18.94 29.44 -2.87
CA THR A 25 18.13 28.59 -1.97
C THR A 25 17.85 27.21 -2.57
N ALA A 26 17.90 27.10 -3.89
CA ALA A 26 17.74 25.85 -4.62
C ALA A 26 18.58 25.88 -5.90
N VAL A 27 19.02 24.72 -6.37
CA VAL A 27 19.85 24.60 -7.57
C VAL A 27 19.54 23.31 -8.30
N LEU A 28 19.50 23.39 -9.63
CA LEU A 28 19.51 22.23 -10.51
C LEU A 28 20.92 22.04 -11.07
N LEU A 29 21.49 20.87 -10.79
CA LEU A 29 22.81 20.46 -11.24
C LEU A 29 22.64 19.43 -12.35
N THR A 30 23.38 19.59 -13.44
CA THR A 30 23.38 18.61 -14.55
C THR A 30 24.78 18.11 -14.83
N TYR A 31 24.97 16.80 -14.77
CA TYR A 31 26.25 16.14 -15.04
C TYR A 31 26.14 15.35 -16.35
N GLN A 32 27.21 15.30 -17.14
CA GLN A 32 27.15 14.82 -18.52
C GLN A 32 28.19 13.72 -18.82
N SER A 33 27.91 12.93 -19.84
CA SER A 33 28.90 12.10 -20.55
C SER A 33 29.38 10.86 -19.78
N TRP A 34 28.45 10.03 -19.28
CA TRP A 34 28.78 8.64 -18.92
C TRP A 34 28.41 7.66 -20.03
N PRO A 35 29.26 6.68 -20.37
CA PRO A 35 28.89 5.63 -21.31
C PRO A 35 27.69 4.82 -20.81
N SER A 36 26.77 4.44 -21.70
CA SER A 36 25.58 3.70 -21.28
C SER A 36 25.87 2.34 -20.64
N ALA A 37 26.96 1.69 -21.03
CA ALA A 37 27.42 0.44 -20.41
C ALA A 37 27.74 0.56 -18.91
N LEU A 38 27.97 1.78 -18.41
CA LEU A 38 28.25 2.03 -16.99
C LEU A 38 27.05 2.65 -16.26
N GLY A 39 25.87 2.77 -16.89
CA GLY A 39 24.73 3.50 -16.37
C GLY A 39 24.31 3.08 -14.97
N ALA A 40 24.00 1.80 -14.78
CA ALA A 40 23.53 1.27 -13.48
C ALA A 40 24.57 1.48 -12.36
N ALA A 41 25.83 1.13 -12.61
CA ALA A 41 26.91 1.31 -11.63
C ALA A 41 27.15 2.79 -11.30
N THR A 42 27.12 3.66 -12.31
CA THR A 42 27.25 5.12 -12.15
C THR A 42 26.09 5.68 -11.35
N TRP A 43 24.87 5.20 -11.60
CA TRP A 43 23.67 5.64 -10.89
C TRP A 43 23.74 5.30 -9.40
N VAL A 44 24.10 4.07 -9.06
CA VAL A 44 24.28 3.64 -7.65
C VAL A 44 25.36 4.48 -6.96
N ALA A 45 26.52 4.66 -7.62
CA ALA A 45 27.60 5.48 -7.08
C ALA A 45 27.16 6.95 -6.89
N PHE A 46 26.35 7.49 -7.80
CA PHE A 46 25.81 8.84 -7.70
C PHE A 46 24.85 8.98 -6.51
N CYS A 47 23.93 8.02 -6.33
CA CYS A 47 23.01 8.03 -5.19
C CYS A 47 23.76 7.98 -3.86
N ASN A 48 24.81 7.14 -3.74
CA ASN A 48 25.64 7.07 -2.54
C ASN A 48 26.37 8.40 -2.29
N PHE A 49 26.97 8.98 -3.34
CA PHE A 49 27.61 10.29 -3.27
C PHE A 49 26.64 11.36 -2.73
N VAL A 50 25.42 11.43 -3.26
CA VAL A 50 24.41 12.38 -2.76
C VAL A 50 24.07 12.09 -1.30
N ALA A 51 23.79 10.84 -0.94
CA ALA A 51 23.44 10.45 0.43
C ALA A 51 24.53 10.82 1.46
N GLU A 52 25.80 10.64 1.12
CA GLU A 52 26.93 11.00 1.99
C GLU A 52 27.10 12.52 2.16
N HIS A 53 26.65 13.32 1.19
CA HIS A 53 26.94 14.75 1.14
C HIS A 53 25.74 15.65 1.49
N VAL A 54 24.50 15.17 1.37
CA VAL A 54 23.27 15.99 1.56
C VAL A 54 23.25 16.74 2.89
N GLU A 55 23.66 16.09 3.98
CA GLU A 55 23.69 16.73 5.29
C GLU A 55 24.74 17.85 5.35
N THR A 56 25.98 17.57 4.92
CA THR A 56 27.07 18.55 4.92
C THR A 56 26.83 19.72 3.95
N TRP A 57 26.06 19.50 2.88
CA TRP A 57 25.60 20.55 1.97
C TRP A 57 24.48 21.41 2.58
N GLY A 58 23.87 20.99 3.69
CA GLY A 58 22.72 21.66 4.29
C GLY A 58 21.44 21.52 3.46
N VAL A 59 21.28 20.38 2.77
CA VAL A 59 20.13 20.10 1.91
C VAL A 59 18.91 19.73 2.76
N LYS A 60 17.77 20.31 2.41
CA LYS A 60 16.44 20.00 2.97
C LYS A 60 15.69 18.99 2.10
N HIS A 61 15.70 19.20 0.79
CA HIS A 61 15.03 18.35 -0.19
C HIS A 61 15.94 18.11 -1.38
N TRP A 62 15.89 16.90 -1.93
CA TRP A 62 16.58 16.56 -3.15
C TRP A 62 15.81 15.54 -3.98
N THR A 63 16.04 15.62 -5.29
CA THR A 63 15.57 14.65 -6.28
C THR A 63 16.65 14.54 -7.34
N ALA A 64 16.91 13.32 -7.82
CA ALA A 64 17.82 13.03 -8.91
C ALA A 64 17.16 12.13 -9.95
N THR A 65 17.59 12.27 -11.21
CA THR A 65 17.27 11.32 -12.29
C THR A 65 18.47 11.12 -13.20
N MET A 66 18.61 9.91 -13.73
CA MET A 66 19.51 9.61 -14.84
C MET A 66 18.71 9.47 -16.14
N GLU A 67 19.21 10.10 -17.18
CA GLU A 67 18.60 10.14 -18.51
C GLU A 67 19.63 9.76 -19.58
N SER A 68 19.16 9.13 -20.64
CA SER A 68 19.88 8.90 -21.88
C SER A 68 19.73 10.09 -22.81
N ASN A 69 20.79 10.44 -23.52
CA ASN A 69 20.74 11.39 -24.62
C ASN A 69 20.83 10.68 -25.98
N ALA A 70 20.56 11.42 -27.05
CA ALA A 70 20.60 10.91 -28.42
C ALA A 70 21.98 10.39 -28.86
N ALA A 71 23.06 10.72 -28.13
CA ALA A 71 24.40 10.25 -28.40
C ALA A 71 24.72 8.89 -27.73
N GLY A 72 23.75 8.25 -27.08
CA GLY A 72 23.97 6.97 -26.39
C GLY A 72 24.86 7.11 -25.15
N THR A 73 24.84 8.29 -24.52
CA THR A 73 25.47 8.53 -23.22
C THR A 73 24.41 8.93 -22.20
N HIS A 74 24.73 8.78 -20.94
CA HIS A 74 23.88 9.20 -19.84
C HIS A 74 24.30 10.55 -19.27
N HIS A 75 23.31 11.28 -18.79
CA HIS A 75 23.45 12.48 -17.98
C HIS A 75 22.59 12.36 -16.73
N VAL A 76 22.99 13.07 -15.68
CA VAL A 76 22.30 13.05 -14.39
C VAL A 76 21.83 14.45 -14.06
N HIS A 77 20.56 14.59 -13.70
CA HIS A 77 20.01 15.79 -13.11
C HIS A 77 19.87 15.61 -11.60
N LEU A 78 20.24 16.63 -10.83
CA LEU A 78 20.07 16.68 -9.38
C LEU A 78 19.49 18.04 -9.00
N MET A 79 18.25 18.05 -8.53
CA MET A 79 17.62 19.22 -7.95
C MET A 79 17.85 19.21 -6.44
N LEU A 80 18.36 20.31 -5.90
CA LEU A 80 18.59 20.51 -4.47
C LEU A 80 17.80 21.72 -3.98
N GLN A 81 17.22 21.61 -2.79
CA GLN A 81 16.74 22.74 -1.99
C GLN A 81 17.47 22.74 -0.66
N PHE A 82 18.07 23.87 -0.30
CA PHE A 82 18.84 24.04 0.93
C PHE A 82 17.94 24.50 2.10
N ARG A 83 18.39 24.24 3.33
CA ARG A 83 17.71 24.71 4.56
C ARG A 83 17.74 26.23 4.72
N ALA A 84 18.78 26.87 4.18
CA ALA A 84 18.96 28.32 4.09
C ALA A 84 19.68 28.65 2.77
N PRO A 85 19.63 29.89 2.26
CA PRO A 85 20.44 30.30 1.11
C PRO A 85 21.92 29.97 1.35
N VAL A 86 22.57 29.37 0.36
CA VAL A 86 23.99 29.00 0.45
C VAL A 86 24.81 29.84 -0.52
N ASP A 87 26.09 30.04 -0.18
CA ASP A 87 27.12 30.50 -1.11
C ASP A 87 28.28 29.49 -1.09
N ARG A 88 28.36 28.64 -2.12
CA ARG A 88 29.32 27.53 -2.19
C ARG A 88 30.00 27.48 -3.55
N PRO A 89 31.30 27.17 -3.63
CA PRO A 89 31.94 26.96 -4.93
C PRO A 89 31.38 25.69 -5.60
N ALA A 90 31.16 25.73 -6.91
CA ALA A 90 30.62 24.61 -7.69
C ALA A 90 31.44 23.31 -7.53
N ARG A 91 32.74 23.43 -7.19
CA ARG A 91 33.62 22.31 -6.91
C ARG A 91 33.12 21.39 -5.78
N ARG A 92 32.29 21.90 -4.86
CA ARG A 92 31.72 21.11 -3.75
C ARG A 92 30.67 20.10 -4.22
N PHE A 93 30.26 20.17 -5.48
CA PHE A 93 29.29 19.28 -6.10
C PHE A 93 29.92 18.43 -7.21
N ILE A 94 31.26 18.36 -7.32
CA ILE A 94 31.92 17.50 -8.30
C ILE A 94 31.67 16.04 -7.94
N PHE A 95 31.25 15.27 -8.94
CA PHE A 95 31.08 13.83 -8.83
C PHE A 95 31.90 13.18 -9.95
N ASP A 96 32.71 12.17 -9.61
CA ASP A 96 33.51 11.42 -10.58
C ASP A 96 34.38 12.33 -11.48
N GLY A 97 35.00 13.36 -10.88
CA GLY A 97 35.81 14.35 -11.59
C GLY A 97 35.02 15.30 -12.51
N LYS A 98 33.71 15.11 -12.66
CA LYS A 98 32.84 15.93 -13.51
C LYS A 98 32.24 17.09 -12.72
N ARG A 99 32.40 18.29 -13.26
CA ARG A 99 31.76 19.50 -12.75
C ARG A 99 30.30 19.53 -13.24
N PRO A 100 29.32 19.81 -12.38
CA PRO A 100 27.96 20.01 -12.83
C PRO A 100 27.85 21.30 -13.65
N ASN A 101 27.03 21.26 -14.68
CA ASN A 101 26.48 22.47 -15.30
C ASN A 101 25.38 23.03 -14.40
N VAL A 102 25.43 24.35 -14.17
CA VAL A 102 24.47 25.09 -13.36
C VAL A 102 23.89 26.21 -14.22
N SER A 103 22.57 26.24 -14.38
CA SER A 103 21.87 27.31 -15.09
C SER A 103 21.05 28.13 -14.12
N SER A 104 21.01 29.45 -14.35
CA SER A 104 20.14 30.39 -13.64
C SER A 104 18.68 30.35 -14.14
N HIS A 105 18.42 29.66 -15.25
CA HIS A 105 17.10 29.57 -15.84
C HIS A 105 16.32 28.43 -15.20
N ASP A 106 15.03 28.65 -14.97
CA ASP A 106 14.14 27.55 -14.64
C ASP A 106 13.93 26.70 -15.92
N TYR A 107 13.93 25.38 -15.78
CA TYR A 107 13.97 24.47 -16.94
C TYR A 107 12.73 24.55 -17.86
N LEU A 108 11.68 25.25 -17.42
CA LEU A 108 10.45 25.46 -18.17
C LEU A 108 10.27 26.89 -18.68
N GLY A 109 11.27 27.77 -18.50
CA GLY A 109 11.29 29.12 -19.04
C GLY A 109 10.25 30.08 -18.45
N GLU A 110 9.64 29.74 -17.32
CA GLU A 110 8.65 30.58 -16.63
C GLU A 110 9.28 31.54 -15.61
N GLY A 111 10.59 31.48 -15.43
CA GLY A 111 11.34 32.17 -14.39
C GLY A 111 11.09 31.62 -12.98
N LEU A 112 11.89 32.12 -12.04
CA LEU A 112 11.68 31.93 -10.61
C LEU A 112 10.64 32.94 -10.12
N GLY A 113 9.47 32.44 -9.69
CA GLY A 113 8.40 33.28 -9.19
C GLY A 113 8.75 33.88 -7.83
N LYS A 114 9.03 35.19 -7.76
CA LYS A 114 9.38 35.87 -6.48
C LYS A 114 8.32 35.66 -5.38
N LYS A 115 7.04 35.63 -5.74
CA LYS A 115 5.92 35.46 -4.80
C LYS A 115 5.61 34.00 -4.45
N LYS A 116 6.01 33.05 -5.30
CA LYS A 116 5.70 31.62 -5.17
C LYS A 116 6.96 30.77 -5.38
N MET A 117 8.03 31.12 -4.67
CA MET A 117 9.35 30.50 -4.85
C MET A 117 9.30 28.99 -4.64
N GLN A 118 8.60 28.51 -3.60
CA GLN A 118 8.48 27.07 -3.34
C GLN A 118 7.81 26.33 -4.51
N GLN A 119 6.80 26.93 -5.15
CA GLN A 119 6.15 26.35 -6.32
C GLN A 119 7.11 26.22 -7.51
N SER A 120 8.02 27.18 -7.71
CA SER A 120 9.07 27.07 -8.72
C SER A 120 10.07 25.96 -8.38
N ILE A 121 10.38 25.76 -7.10
CA ILE A 121 11.24 24.67 -6.62
C ILE A 121 10.54 23.32 -6.84
N ASP A 122 9.29 23.16 -6.40
CA ASP A 122 8.50 21.93 -6.55
C ASP A 122 8.32 21.56 -8.03
N ARG A 123 8.16 22.56 -8.91
CA ARG A 123 8.16 22.37 -10.37
C ARG A 123 9.50 21.84 -10.89
N GLY A 124 10.62 22.34 -10.37
CA GLY A 124 11.96 21.83 -10.68
C GLY A 124 12.20 20.41 -10.16
N MET A 125 11.71 20.11 -8.95
CA MET A 125 11.73 18.76 -8.39
C MET A 125 10.89 17.81 -9.23
N PHE A 126 9.70 18.22 -9.66
CA PHE A 126 8.87 17.45 -10.59
C PHE A 126 9.54 17.23 -11.94
N TYR A 127 10.20 18.26 -12.49
CA TYR A 127 10.97 18.12 -13.72
C TYR A 127 12.01 17.00 -13.62
N VAL A 128 12.71 16.91 -12.49
CA VAL A 128 13.72 15.86 -12.27
C VAL A 128 13.07 14.51 -11.96
N TRP A 129 12.00 14.49 -11.18
CA TRP A 129 11.32 13.26 -10.79
C TRP A 129 10.61 12.55 -11.95
N ALA A 130 10.03 13.31 -12.88
CA ALA A 130 9.16 12.78 -13.93
C ALA A 130 9.87 11.75 -14.81
N ASN A 131 9.17 10.66 -15.11
CA ASN A 131 9.52 9.66 -16.12
C ASN A 131 9.40 10.28 -17.51
N LYS A 132 10.45 10.96 -17.94
CA LYS A 132 10.54 11.60 -19.25
C LYS A 132 11.09 10.65 -20.29
N CYS A 133 10.87 10.98 -21.56
CA CYS A 133 11.55 10.35 -22.68
C CYS A 133 13.06 10.36 -22.42
N GLY A 134 13.66 9.17 -22.37
CA GLY A 134 15.08 8.98 -22.08
C GLY A 134 15.41 8.66 -20.62
N THR A 135 14.46 8.67 -19.68
CA THR A 135 14.72 8.24 -18.30
C THR A 135 15.25 6.80 -18.28
N VAL A 136 16.40 6.60 -17.63
CA VAL A 136 17.07 5.30 -17.60
C VAL A 136 16.34 4.36 -16.65
N HIS A 137 16.25 3.08 -17.03
CA HIS A 137 15.73 2.02 -16.19
C HIS A 137 16.87 1.09 -15.79
N LEU A 138 16.83 0.60 -14.56
CA LEU A 138 17.69 -0.48 -14.09
C LEU A 138 17.23 -1.81 -14.67
N ASP A 139 18.05 -2.85 -14.53
CA ASP A 139 17.77 -4.19 -15.05
C ASP A 139 16.49 -4.81 -14.45
N ASP A 140 16.08 -4.36 -13.27
CA ASP A 140 14.85 -4.76 -12.59
C ASP A 140 13.61 -3.93 -13.00
N GLY A 141 13.75 -3.05 -14.00
CA GLY A 141 12.69 -2.18 -14.50
C GLY A 141 12.43 -0.95 -13.65
N ARG A 142 13.12 -0.74 -12.53
CA ARG A 142 12.96 0.50 -11.75
C ARG A 142 13.58 1.68 -12.48
N LEU A 143 12.92 2.84 -12.39
CA LEU A 143 13.46 4.10 -12.88
C LEU A 143 14.71 4.49 -12.09
N CYS A 144 15.71 5.03 -12.78
CA CYS A 144 16.83 5.71 -12.17
C CYS A 144 16.41 7.10 -11.66
N VAL A 145 15.45 7.12 -10.73
CA VAL A 145 14.93 8.30 -10.04
C VAL A 145 15.02 8.04 -8.54
N ALA A 146 15.60 8.99 -7.80
CA ALA A 146 15.75 8.89 -6.35
C ALA A 146 15.59 10.26 -5.70
N GLY A 147 15.19 10.30 -4.43
CA GLY A 147 15.05 11.55 -3.70
C GLY A 147 14.33 11.37 -2.38
N ASN A 148 14.41 12.38 -1.51
CA ASN A 148 13.63 12.46 -0.28
C ASN A 148 12.41 13.39 -0.41
N TYR A 149 12.17 13.93 -1.61
CA TYR A 149 11.08 14.84 -1.90
C TYR A 149 10.51 14.51 -3.27
N ALA A 150 9.23 14.13 -3.30
CA ALA A 150 8.57 13.60 -4.49
C ALA A 150 7.10 14.04 -4.55
N PRO A 151 6.36 13.76 -5.63
CA PRO A 151 4.95 14.08 -5.69
C PRO A 151 4.13 13.42 -4.57
N CYS A 152 3.05 14.08 -4.17
CA CYS A 152 2.15 13.64 -3.10
C CYS A 152 1.38 12.34 -3.33
N TRP A 153 1.49 11.74 -4.51
CA TRP A 153 0.99 10.40 -4.80
C TRP A 153 2.03 9.29 -4.61
N THR A 154 3.22 9.62 -4.11
CA THR A 154 4.29 8.66 -3.82
C THR A 154 4.39 8.38 -2.32
N ALA A 155 5.15 7.36 -1.94
CA ALA A 155 5.44 7.01 -0.55
C ALA A 155 6.65 7.76 0.04
N ALA A 156 7.08 8.88 -0.56
CA ALA A 156 8.21 9.64 -0.04
C ALA A 156 7.90 10.28 1.32
N GLU A 157 8.90 10.37 2.20
CA GLU A 157 8.79 11.01 3.53
C GLU A 157 8.22 12.44 3.43
N ARG A 158 8.61 13.16 2.38
CA ARG A 158 8.17 14.52 2.13
C ARG A 158 7.62 14.61 0.72
N THR A 159 6.51 15.31 0.61
CA THR A 159 5.79 15.40 -0.66
C THR A 159 5.39 16.82 -1.05
N TYR A 160 5.20 17.05 -2.34
CA TYR A 160 4.63 18.28 -2.89
C TYR A 160 3.45 18.01 -3.82
N GLN A 161 2.56 19.00 -3.94
CA GLN A 161 1.46 18.97 -4.90
C GLN A 161 2.00 19.26 -6.31
N VAL A 162 1.64 18.40 -7.27
CA VAL A 162 1.90 18.65 -8.69
C VAL A 162 0.70 19.33 -9.30
N LEU A 163 0.92 20.45 -9.97
CA LEU A 163 -0.14 21.13 -10.72
C LEU A 163 -0.26 20.56 -12.12
N GLY A 164 -1.50 20.41 -12.63
CA GLY A 164 -1.76 19.88 -13.98
C GLY A 164 -1.03 20.60 -15.11
N LYS A 165 -0.73 21.90 -14.96
CA LYS A 165 0.08 22.67 -15.92
C LYS A 165 1.48 22.08 -16.11
N TRP A 166 2.08 21.46 -15.09
CA TRP A 166 3.46 20.97 -15.15
C TRP A 166 3.62 19.78 -16.10
N PRO A 167 2.87 18.66 -15.97
CA PRO A 167 2.92 17.59 -16.96
C PRO A 167 2.47 18.05 -18.35
N GLU A 168 1.48 18.95 -18.46
CA GLU A 168 1.09 19.55 -19.75
C GLU A 168 2.28 20.28 -20.42
N THR A 169 3.07 21.01 -19.65
CA THR A 169 4.25 21.73 -20.17
C THR A 169 5.30 20.74 -20.67
N LEU A 170 5.60 19.67 -19.92
CA LEU A 170 6.56 18.66 -20.33
C LEU A 170 6.10 17.92 -21.59
N TRP A 171 4.81 17.61 -21.69
CA TRP A 171 4.22 16.96 -22.86
C TRP A 171 4.29 17.87 -24.10
N LYS A 172 3.93 19.17 -23.98
CA LYS A 172 4.09 20.15 -25.07
C LYS A 172 5.54 20.28 -25.55
N GLN A 173 6.51 20.12 -24.64
CA GLN A 173 7.94 20.10 -24.96
C GLN A 173 8.43 18.74 -25.50
N ARG A 174 7.54 17.77 -25.73
CA ARG A 174 7.85 16.40 -26.20
C ARG A 174 8.78 15.63 -25.27
N LYS A 175 8.73 15.93 -23.97
CA LYS A 175 9.50 15.23 -22.93
C LYS A 175 8.73 14.09 -22.26
N LEU A 176 7.44 13.97 -22.51
CA LEU A 176 6.61 12.86 -22.02
C LEU A 176 5.98 12.14 -23.20
N GLU A 177 5.89 10.82 -23.09
CA GLU A 177 5.01 10.02 -23.92
C GLU A 177 3.54 10.29 -23.55
N THR A 178 2.62 10.09 -24.50
CA THR A 178 1.18 10.37 -24.28
C THR A 178 0.61 9.58 -23.11
N GLY A 179 0.91 8.28 -22.98
CA GLY A 179 0.42 7.46 -21.87
C GLY A 179 0.91 7.98 -20.51
N GLN A 180 2.20 8.36 -20.41
CA GLN A 180 2.75 8.91 -19.18
C GLN A 180 2.15 10.28 -18.83
N TYR A 181 1.87 11.10 -19.86
CA TYR A 181 1.18 12.38 -19.68
C TYR A 181 -0.24 12.19 -19.14
N GLU A 182 -1.02 11.26 -19.69
CA GLU A 182 -2.38 10.95 -19.21
C GLU A 182 -2.38 10.52 -17.75
N GLU A 183 -1.43 9.64 -17.37
CA GLU A 183 -1.25 9.21 -15.98
C GLU A 183 -0.96 10.40 -15.06
N TYR A 184 0.01 11.24 -15.40
CA TYR A 184 0.33 12.42 -14.59
C TYR A 184 -0.79 13.44 -14.54
N LEU A 185 -1.55 13.62 -15.62
CA LEU A 185 -2.69 14.52 -15.65
C LEU A 185 -3.80 14.03 -14.71
N PHE A 186 -4.04 12.72 -14.67
CA PHE A 186 -4.97 12.10 -13.72
C PHE A 186 -4.51 12.29 -12.27
N LEU A 187 -3.24 11.99 -11.99
CA LEU A 187 -2.67 12.10 -10.64
C LEU A 187 -2.60 13.55 -10.13
N ALA A 188 -2.38 14.52 -11.03
CA ALA A 188 -2.32 15.95 -10.71
C ALA A 188 -3.69 16.62 -10.57
N ARG A 189 -4.80 15.91 -10.81
CA ARG A 189 -6.14 16.49 -10.72
C ARG A 189 -6.55 16.71 -9.27
N ASP A 190 -7.00 17.93 -8.98
CA ASP A 190 -7.48 18.30 -7.66
C ASP A 190 -8.56 17.34 -7.14
N GLY A 191 -8.39 16.92 -5.89
CA GLY A 191 -9.29 16.00 -5.21
C GLY A 191 -9.17 14.53 -5.57
N VAL A 192 -8.38 14.12 -6.59
CA VAL A 192 -8.14 12.69 -6.87
C VAL A 192 -7.50 12.01 -5.67
N LEU A 193 -6.47 12.62 -5.08
CA LEU A 193 -5.80 12.06 -3.89
C LEU A 193 -6.67 12.08 -2.63
N ALA A 194 -7.54 13.07 -2.46
CA ALA A 194 -8.48 13.09 -1.36
C ALA A 194 -9.50 11.94 -1.49
N ARG A 195 -10.06 11.75 -2.70
CA ARG A 195 -10.99 10.65 -2.98
C ARG A 195 -10.33 9.28 -2.87
N LYS A 196 -9.08 9.13 -3.35
CA LYS A 196 -8.32 7.89 -3.23
C LYS A 196 -8.08 7.52 -1.76
N ARG A 197 -7.63 8.46 -0.93
CA ARG A 197 -7.46 8.24 0.51
C ARG A 197 -8.76 7.86 1.20
N ASN A 198 -9.86 8.52 0.89
CA ASN A 198 -11.17 8.16 1.44
C ASN A 198 -11.59 6.74 1.03
N LEU A 199 -11.33 6.36 -0.23
CA LEU A 199 -11.63 5.02 -0.73
C LEU A 199 -10.75 3.95 -0.06
N GLU A 200 -9.46 4.23 0.14
CA GLU A 200 -8.54 3.33 0.84
C GLU A 200 -8.94 3.13 2.31
N ALA A 201 -9.34 4.20 3.01
CA ALA A 201 -9.82 4.12 4.38
C ALA A 201 -11.10 3.27 4.50
N VAL A 202 -12.03 3.40 3.55
CA VAL A 202 -13.24 2.55 3.51
C VAL A 202 -12.88 1.08 3.28
N LYS A 203 -11.95 0.79 2.36
CA LYS A 203 -11.50 -0.58 2.10
C LYS A 203 -10.80 -1.23 3.29
N GLU A 204 -10.04 -0.46 4.05
CA GLU A 204 -9.36 -0.93 5.27
C GLU A 204 -10.38 -1.26 6.36
N ASP A 205 -11.38 -0.42 6.56
CA ASP A 205 -12.49 -0.67 7.49
C ASP A 205 -13.30 -1.91 7.08
N GLU A 206 -13.65 -2.04 5.79
CA GLU A 206 -14.33 -3.23 5.25
C GLU A 206 -13.50 -4.51 5.45
N ALA A 207 -12.19 -4.45 5.23
CA ALA A 207 -11.29 -5.58 5.45
C ALA A 207 -11.19 -5.96 6.94
N ALA A 208 -11.13 -4.98 7.84
CA ALA A 208 -11.10 -5.22 9.28
C ALA A 208 -12.40 -5.84 9.79
N VAL A 209 -13.55 -5.40 9.27
CA VAL A 209 -14.85 -6.02 9.56
C VAL A 209 -14.89 -7.46 9.07
N ALA A 210 -14.46 -7.73 7.84
CA ALA A 210 -14.41 -9.09 7.30
C ALA A 210 -13.47 -10.01 8.10
N GLU A 211 -12.32 -9.51 8.55
CA GLU A 211 -11.40 -10.26 9.43
C GLU A 211 -12.02 -10.56 10.79
N ALA A 212 -12.72 -9.59 11.38
CA ALA A 212 -13.44 -9.78 12.65
C ALA A 212 -14.58 -10.79 12.53
N GLU A 213 -15.34 -10.79 11.42
CA GLU A 213 -16.39 -11.78 11.15
C GLU A 213 -15.80 -13.19 11.04
N VAL A 214 -14.68 -13.37 10.33
CA VAL A 214 -13.99 -14.67 10.24
C VAL A 214 -13.50 -15.13 11.62
N MET A 215 -13.02 -14.21 12.46
CA MET A 215 -12.56 -14.54 13.81
C MET A 215 -13.73 -14.94 14.72
N ASP A 216 -14.87 -14.25 14.65
CA ASP A 216 -16.10 -14.59 15.38
C ASP A 216 -16.64 -15.97 14.96
N GLU A 217 -16.64 -16.28 13.65
CA GLU A 217 -17.00 -17.62 13.16
C GLU A 217 -16.07 -18.71 13.72
N GLN A 218 -14.76 -18.45 13.77
CA GLN A 218 -13.79 -19.40 14.32
C GLN A 218 -13.96 -19.59 15.83
N GLU A 219 -14.18 -18.52 16.58
CA GLU A 219 -14.47 -18.59 18.02
C GLU A 219 -15.78 -19.34 18.29
N TRP A 220 -16.81 -19.07 17.50
CA TRP A 220 -18.09 -19.77 17.57
C TRP A 220 -17.92 -21.27 17.29
N LEU A 221 -17.17 -21.63 16.24
CA LEU A 221 -16.85 -23.03 15.92
C LEU A 221 -16.00 -23.71 16.99
N ALA A 222 -15.06 -23.00 17.61
CA ALA A 222 -14.28 -23.52 18.74
C ALA A 222 -15.18 -23.83 19.95
N GLY A 223 -16.20 -23.00 20.19
CA GLY A 223 -17.23 -23.25 21.22
C GLY A 223 -18.00 -24.56 21.06
N PHE A 224 -18.14 -25.07 19.82
CA PHE A 224 -18.71 -26.41 19.58
C PHE A 224 -17.79 -27.54 20.04
N GLN A 225 -16.47 -27.38 19.89
CA GLN A 225 -15.51 -28.41 20.29
C GLN A 225 -15.43 -28.56 21.81
N GLU A 226 -15.65 -27.48 22.55
CA GLU A 226 -15.72 -27.47 24.01
C GLU A 226 -17.07 -27.94 24.58
N ASP A 227 -18.02 -28.35 23.72
CA ASP A 227 -19.32 -28.87 24.13
C ASP A 227 -20.19 -27.84 24.91
N ARG A 228 -19.86 -26.55 24.78
CA ARG A 228 -20.50 -25.44 25.53
C ARG A 228 -21.87 -25.04 24.96
N LEU A 229 -22.22 -25.56 23.80
CA LEU A 229 -23.47 -25.31 23.07
C LEU A 229 -24.39 -26.53 23.03
N ARG A 230 -24.30 -27.46 23.99
CA ARG A 230 -25.36 -28.46 24.19
C ARG A 230 -26.65 -27.79 24.62
N TYR A 231 -27.45 -27.37 23.64
CA TYR A 231 -28.87 -27.27 23.86
C TYR A 231 -29.37 -28.70 24.07
N PRO A 232 -29.99 -29.02 25.23
CA PRO A 232 -30.62 -30.31 25.38
C PRO A 232 -31.75 -30.39 24.35
N VAL A 233 -31.53 -31.04 23.21
CA VAL A 233 -32.61 -31.22 22.24
C VAL A 233 -33.61 -32.21 22.85
N LEU A 234 -34.82 -31.74 23.16
CA LEU A 234 -35.89 -32.62 23.60
C LEU A 234 -36.61 -33.17 22.38
N VAL A 235 -36.33 -34.42 22.04
CA VAL A 235 -37.08 -35.16 21.03
C VAL A 235 -38.29 -35.80 21.71
N VAL A 236 -39.48 -35.27 21.44
CA VAL A 236 -40.72 -35.86 21.95
C VAL A 236 -41.23 -36.88 20.94
N LEU A 237 -41.07 -38.17 21.27
CA LEU A 237 -41.63 -39.28 20.50
C LEU A 237 -43.05 -39.58 21.01
N GLY A 238 -44.06 -39.47 20.15
CA GLY A 238 -45.45 -39.78 20.47
C GLY A 238 -46.04 -40.74 19.45
N ALA A 239 -46.88 -41.68 19.90
CA ALA A 239 -47.61 -42.55 18.98
C ALA A 239 -48.55 -41.69 18.12
N SER A 240 -48.31 -41.65 16.81
CA SER A 240 -49.20 -41.01 15.86
C SER A 240 -50.60 -41.64 15.96
N HIS A 241 -51.64 -40.82 16.15
CA HIS A 241 -53.02 -41.32 16.22
C HIS A 241 -53.38 -41.94 14.87
N SER A 242 -53.51 -43.27 14.85
CA SER A 242 -53.93 -44.02 13.68
C SER A 242 -55.33 -43.60 13.25
N GLY A 243 -55.43 -42.84 12.16
CA GLY A 243 -56.73 -42.49 11.61
C GLY A 243 -56.76 -41.53 10.44
N LYS A 244 -55.79 -40.62 10.30
CA LYS A 244 -55.78 -39.67 9.17
C LYS A 244 -54.35 -39.39 8.70
N THR A 245 -54.09 -39.78 7.46
CA THR A 245 -52.85 -39.60 6.67
C THR A 245 -51.66 -40.50 7.04
N GLN A 246 -51.14 -41.18 6.02
CA GLN A 246 -50.16 -42.26 6.05
C GLN A 246 -48.71 -41.74 6.04
N SER A 247 -48.48 -40.55 6.59
CA SER A 247 -47.17 -39.91 6.71
C SER A 247 -46.77 -39.87 8.18
N PHE A 248 -45.86 -40.78 8.55
CA PHE A 248 -45.24 -40.87 9.86
C PHE A 248 -44.45 -39.58 10.13
N HIS A 249 -44.94 -38.73 11.03
CA HIS A 249 -44.18 -37.65 11.62
C HIS A 249 -43.99 -37.98 13.10
N ASP A 250 -42.95 -38.75 13.43
CA ASP A 250 -42.77 -39.33 14.77
C ASP A 250 -41.96 -38.46 15.74
N GLY A 251 -41.79 -37.16 15.47
CA GLY A 251 -41.08 -36.29 16.40
C GLY A 251 -41.36 -34.80 16.21
N ILE A 252 -41.55 -34.11 17.33
CA ILE A 252 -41.38 -32.66 17.42
C ILE A 252 -39.97 -32.44 17.96
N ILE A 253 -39.15 -31.70 17.21
CA ILE A 253 -37.84 -31.24 17.68
C ILE A 253 -38.04 -29.85 18.27
N LEU A 254 -37.79 -29.71 19.57
CA LEU A 254 -37.76 -28.41 20.24
C LEU A 254 -36.30 -28.03 20.45
N ASP A 255 -35.85 -27.00 19.72
CA ASP A 255 -34.44 -26.62 19.62
C ASP A 255 -33.94 -25.75 20.80
N ASP A 256 -34.85 -25.28 21.66
CA ASP A 256 -34.51 -24.56 22.90
C ASP A 256 -35.50 -24.87 24.03
N VAL A 257 -35.16 -25.81 24.91
CA VAL A 257 -35.97 -26.19 26.10
C VAL A 257 -35.52 -25.48 27.38
N ARG A 258 -34.76 -24.38 27.28
CA ARG A 258 -34.43 -23.58 28.48
C ARG A 258 -35.64 -22.83 29.04
N ASP A 259 -36.70 -22.68 28.26
CA ASP A 259 -38.01 -22.22 28.70
C ASP A 259 -38.99 -23.39 28.92
N LEU A 260 -38.74 -24.20 29.96
CA LEU A 260 -39.68 -25.25 30.38
C LEU A 260 -41.02 -24.67 30.88
N ASP A 261 -41.07 -23.38 31.21
CA ASP A 261 -42.30 -22.70 31.64
C ASP A 261 -43.30 -22.57 30.48
N PHE A 262 -42.83 -22.41 29.24
CA PHE A 262 -43.66 -22.53 28.04
C PHE A 262 -44.34 -23.91 27.93
N LEU A 263 -43.61 -25.01 28.17
CA LEU A 263 -44.17 -26.36 28.13
C LEU A 263 -45.11 -26.65 29.30
N ALA A 264 -44.80 -26.11 30.48
CA ALA A 264 -45.64 -26.26 31.67
C ALA A 264 -46.96 -25.50 31.54
N SER A 265 -46.94 -24.28 30.97
CA SER A 265 -48.13 -23.45 30.74
C SER A 265 -49.01 -23.95 29.58
N SER A 266 -48.42 -24.59 28.57
CA SER A 266 -49.14 -25.17 27.43
C SER A 266 -49.83 -26.51 27.74
N ARG A 267 -49.55 -27.10 28.91
CA ARG A 267 -50.05 -28.42 29.34
C ARG A 267 -51.56 -28.47 29.57
N THR A 268 -52.20 -27.32 29.78
CA THR A 268 -53.66 -27.18 29.94
C THR A 268 -54.39 -27.19 28.59
N SER A 269 -53.81 -26.63 27.53
CA SER A 269 -54.43 -26.58 26.20
C SER A 269 -54.59 -27.97 25.56
N CYS A 270 -53.67 -28.90 25.81
CA CYS A 270 -53.78 -30.27 25.25
C CYS A 270 -54.78 -31.18 25.99
N LYS A 271 -55.24 -30.83 27.20
CA LYS A 271 -56.25 -31.64 27.93
C LYS A 271 -57.69 -31.34 27.51
N ALA A 272 -57.93 -30.27 26.75
CA ALA A 272 -59.29 -29.79 26.46
C ALA A 272 -60.07 -30.59 25.39
N ASN A 273 -59.47 -31.61 24.74
CA ASN A 273 -60.13 -32.38 23.66
C ASN A 273 -60.28 -33.88 23.90
N ALA A 274 -60.17 -34.35 25.15
CA ALA A 274 -60.47 -35.74 25.51
C ALA A 274 -61.83 -35.85 26.21
N MET A 275 -62.91 -35.63 25.46
CA MET A 275 -64.25 -36.06 25.87
C MET A 275 -64.33 -37.59 25.64
N PHE A 276 -64.12 -38.40 26.67
CA PHE A 276 -64.38 -39.84 26.60
C PHE A 276 -65.31 -40.30 27.72
N ARG A 277 -66.40 -40.92 27.26
CA ARG A 277 -67.52 -41.46 28.04
C ARG A 277 -67.04 -42.55 29.00
N SER A 278 -67.69 -42.59 30.16
CA SER A 278 -67.60 -43.65 31.16
C SER A 278 -67.98 -45.02 30.59
N SER A 279 -67.16 -46.06 30.83
CA SER A 279 -67.61 -47.44 31.09
C SER A 279 -66.48 -48.34 31.60
N SER A 280 -66.68 -48.85 32.82
CA SER A 280 -66.20 -50.12 33.41
C SER A 280 -64.72 -50.56 33.35
N ARG A 281 -64.11 -50.56 34.55
CA ARG A 281 -63.23 -51.59 35.16
C ARG A 281 -62.23 -52.34 34.25
N ARG A 282 -60.94 -52.08 34.47
CA ARG A 282 -59.94 -53.10 34.90
C ARG A 282 -58.68 -52.41 35.44
N ARG A 283 -58.25 -52.85 36.62
CA ARG A 283 -56.94 -52.55 37.21
C ARG A 283 -55.85 -53.22 36.36
N GLN A 284 -54.77 -52.52 36.07
CA GLN A 284 -53.45 -53.13 35.98
C GLN A 284 -52.35 -52.09 36.24
N GLU A 285 -51.28 -52.60 36.85
CA GLU A 285 -50.29 -51.91 37.67
C GLU A 285 -49.29 -51.08 36.85
N ALA A 286 -48.87 -49.95 37.41
CA ALA A 286 -47.71 -49.20 36.94
C ALA A 286 -46.43 -49.89 37.43
N ARG A 287 -45.60 -50.39 36.51
CA ARG A 287 -44.20 -50.75 36.79
C ARG A 287 -43.30 -49.57 36.41
N VAL A 288 -42.71 -48.96 37.43
CA VAL A 288 -41.55 -48.09 37.29
C VAL A 288 -40.34 -48.99 37.06
N LEU A 289 -39.72 -48.92 35.88
CA LEU A 289 -38.44 -49.54 35.59
C LEU A 289 -37.35 -48.46 35.69
N THR A 290 -36.76 -48.34 36.88
CA THR A 290 -35.44 -47.75 37.04
C THR A 290 -34.39 -48.81 36.71
N ARG A 291 -33.69 -48.65 35.58
CA ARG A 291 -32.41 -49.32 35.35
C ARG A 291 -31.37 -48.30 34.95
N SER A 292 -30.53 -47.99 35.94
CA SER A 292 -29.14 -47.56 35.75
C SER A 292 -28.40 -48.69 35.04
N THR A 293 -27.79 -48.37 33.89
CA THR A 293 -26.68 -49.15 33.34
C THR A 293 -25.65 -48.17 32.80
N CYS A 294 -24.59 -48.02 33.58
CA CYS A 294 -23.27 -47.55 33.19
C CYS A 294 -22.74 -48.46 32.06
N LEU A 295 -22.38 -47.88 30.93
CA LEU A 295 -21.69 -48.59 29.84
C LEU A 295 -20.24 -48.12 29.78
N GLN A 296 -19.36 -49.09 29.99
CA GLN A 296 -17.91 -49.02 29.88
C GLN A 296 -17.49 -48.69 28.45
N CYS A 297 -16.51 -47.78 28.31
CA CYS A 297 -15.68 -47.66 27.11
C CYS A 297 -14.87 -48.96 26.90
N ARG A 298 -14.95 -49.51 25.70
CA ARG A 298 -13.93 -50.43 25.17
C ARG A 298 -13.20 -49.71 24.04
N SER A 299 -11.88 -49.61 24.21
CA SER A 299 -10.89 -49.25 23.21
C SER A 299 -10.87 -50.26 22.06
N TRP A 300 -10.88 -49.74 20.84
CA TRP A 300 -10.11 -50.22 19.69
C TRP A 300 -9.44 -49.01 19.05
#